data_AF-A0A5K1GAC9-F1
#
_entry.id   AF-A0A5K1GAC9-F1
#
_cell.length_a   1.000
_cell.length_b   1.000
_cell.length_c   1.000
_cell.angle_alpha   90.00
_cell.angle_beta   90.00
_cell.angle_gamma   90.00
#
_symmetry.space_group_name_H-M   'P 1'
#
loop_
_entity.id
_entity.type
_entity.pdbx_description
1 polymer ?
#
loop_
_entity_poly.entity_id
_entity_poly.type
_entity_poly.pdbx_seq_one_letter_code
_entity_poly.pdbx_strand_id
1 'polypeptide(L)' 'LALLEFRARVDSDPYGALSNWDPNDDSPCMWSGVLCRDDKVHIL' A
#
# COMPACT_ATOMS: atom_id res chain seq x y z
N LEU A 1 -0.53 -7.96 -5.46
CA LEU A 1 -0.17 -8.89 -4.37
C LEU A 1 1.04 -8.43 -3.55
N ALA A 2 2.16 -8.04 -4.16
CA ALA A 2 3.41 -7.70 -3.45
C ALA A 2 3.27 -6.66 -2.30
N LEU A 3 2.45 -5.61 -2.47
CA LEU A 3 2.22 -4.63 -1.41
C LEU A 3 1.50 -5.24 -0.20
N LEU A 4 0.49 -6.08 -0.41
CA LEU A 4 -0.20 -6.75 0.71
C LEU A 4 0.73 -7.74 1.44
N GLU A 5 1.60 -8.43 0.71
CA GLU A 5 2.63 -9.28 1.31
C GLU A 5 3.67 -8.47 2.10
N PHE A 6 4.02 -7.28 1.62
CA PHE A 6 4.85 -6.33 2.37
C PHE A 6 4.15 -5.93 3.67
N ARG A 7 2.90 -5.47 3.61
CA ARG A 7 2.10 -5.10 4.79
C ARG A 7 2.01 -6.24 5.81
N ALA A 8 1.81 -7.48 5.35
CA ALA A 8 1.71 -8.65 6.22
C ALA A 8 3.01 -8.99 6.97
N ARG A 9 4.16 -8.49 6.50
CA ARG A 9 5.48 -8.67 7.14
C ARG A 9 5.90 -7.50 8.02
N VAL A 10 5.09 -6.44 8.12
CA VAL A 10 5.37 -5.31 9.00
C VAL A 10 4.82 -5.63 10.40
N ASP A 11 5.73 -5.94 11.32
CA ASP A 11 5.37 -6.33 12.69
C ASP A 11 4.85 -5.16 13.54
N SER A 12 5.24 -3.93 13.23
CA SER A 12 4.82 -2.73 13.96
C SER A 12 4.64 -1.54 13.02
N ASP A 13 3.40 -1.02 12.99
CA ASP A 13 3.04 0.22 12.29
C ASP A 13 2.51 1.24 13.31
N PRO A 14 3.39 1.82 14.17
CA PRO A 14 2.97 2.67 15.29
C PRO A 14 2.28 3.97 14.86
N TYR A 15 2.40 4.35 13.58
CA TYR A 15 1.81 5.56 13.02
C TYR A 15 0.65 5.28 12.06
N GLY A 16 0.31 4.00 11.83
CA GLY A 16 -0.78 3.62 10.94
C GLY A 16 -0.52 3.97 9.47
N ALA A 17 0.75 3.98 9.03
CA ALA A 17 1.15 4.31 7.66
C ALA A 17 0.52 3.38 6.62
N LEU A 18 0.20 2.13 7.00
CA LEU A 18 -0.40 1.12 6.13
C LEU A 18 -1.89 0.88 6.45
N SER A 19 -2.50 1.74 7.26
CA SER A 19 -3.86 1.54 7.79
C SER A 19 -4.94 1.46 6.71
N ASN A 20 -4.80 2.23 5.63
CA ASN A 20 -5.76 2.27 4.52
C ASN A 20 -5.44 1.31 3.35
N TRP A 21 -4.53 0.35 3.54
CA TRP A 21 -4.20 -0.62 2.51
C TRP A 21 -5.26 -1.74 2.45
N ASP A 22 -6.46 -1.44 1.94
CA ASP A 22 -7.58 -2.40 1.92
C ASP A 22 -7.51 -3.32 0.70
N PRO A 23 -7.43 -4.66 0.87
CA PRO A 23 -7.45 -5.60 -0.25
C PRO A 23 -8.75 -5.58 -1.07
N ASN A 24 -9.83 -4.97 -0.58
CA ASN A 24 -11.09 -4.81 -1.29
C ASN A 24 -11.13 -3.55 -2.18
N ASP A 25 -10.12 -2.66 -2.09
CA ASP A 25 -10.03 -1.51 -2.99
C ASP A 25 -9.73 -1.97 -4.42
N ASP A 26 -10.35 -1.31 -5.40
CA ASP A 26 -10.13 -1.57 -6.83
C ASP A 26 -8.67 -1.33 -7.26
N SER A 27 -7.94 -0.49 -6.53
CA SER A 27 -6.57 -0.11 -6.86
C SER A 27 -5.76 0.33 -5.63
N PRO A 28 -4.48 -0.08 -5.52
CA PRO A 28 -3.60 0.39 -4.46
C PRO A 28 -3.16 1.85 -4.62
N CYS A 29 -3.50 2.53 -5.73
CA CYS A 29 -3.11 3.91 -5.96
C CYS A 29 -3.73 4.92 -4.97
N MET A 30 -4.77 4.50 -4.25
CA MET A 30 -5.41 5.30 -3.19
C MET A 30 -4.77 5.07 -1.81
N TRP A 31 -3.82 4.13 -1.72
CA TRP A 31 -3.18 3.78 -0.46
C TRP A 31 -2.13 4.81 -0.05
N SER A 32 -2.00 5.00 1.26
CA SER A 32 -1.01 5.93 1.81
C SER A 32 0.40 5.51 1.39
N GLY A 33 1.17 6.47 0.86
CA GLY A 33 2.55 6.25 0.41
C GLY A 33 2.68 5.55 -0.94
N VAL A 34 1.59 5.18 -1.61
CA VAL A 34 1.62 4.61 -2.95
C VAL A 34 1.39 5.71 -3.97
N LEU A 35 2.35 5.91 -4.87
CA LEU A 35 2.18 6.77 -6.04
C LEU A 35 2.07 5.90 -7.29
N CYS A 36 1.02 6.13 -8.07
CA CYS A 36 0.88 5.52 -9.38
C CYS A 36 1.18 6.53 -10.49
N ARG A 37 1.85 6.08 -11.55
CA ARG A 37 2.07 6.83 -12.79
C ARG A 37 1.68 5.90 -13.94
N ASP A 38 0.81 6.35 -14.84
CA ASP A 38 0.30 5.53 -15.95
C ASP A 38 -0.26 4.17 -15.50
N ASP A 39 -1.03 4.15 -14.40
CA ASP A 39 -1.55 2.93 -13.73
C ASP A 39 -0.47 1.92 -13.27
N LYS A 40 0.77 2.38 -13.13
CA LYS A 40 1.89 1.60 -12.58
C LYS A 40 2.35 2.19 -11.27
N VAL A 41 2.53 1.34 -10.26
CA VAL A 41 3.05 1.75 -8.95
C VAL A 41 4.53 2.12 -9.09
N HIS A 42 4.89 3.33 -8.67
CA HIS A 42 6.26 3.82 -8.55
C HIS A 42 6.59 4.06 -7.08
N ILE A 43 7.67 3.45 -6.61
CA ILE A 43 8.25 3.73 -5.30
C ILE A 43 9.28 4.84 -5.51
N LEU A 44 9.12 5.96 -4.80
CA LEU A 44 10.10 7.06 -4.76
C LEU A 44 11.27 6.70 -3.82
#